data_AF-A0A7X7E410-F1
#
_entry.id   AF-A0A7X7E410-F1
#
_cell.length_a   1.000
_cell.length_b   1.000
_cell.length_c   1.000
_cell.angle_alpha   90.00
_cell.angle_beta   90.00
_cell.angle_gamma   90.00
#
_symmetry.space_group_name_H-M   'P 1'
#
loop_
_entity.id
_entity.type
_entity.pdbx_description
1 polymer ?
#
loop_
_entity_poly.entity_id
_entity_poly.type
_entity_poly.pdbx_seq_one_letter_code
_entity_poly.pdbx_strand_id
1 'polypeptide(L)'
;ELFPICGLTATPGRSYEHTPVLVDTFESTLFTPTLGERFQEDPLEYFRSEDYLARPVHKVVNTHITIPNNNHKTDETQDDFIDRMDRVIVRDLERNAQRNRLILKELLSIPEGELTLVYACSVRHAELLSILLNHRQRSATAISTNTPRYYRLKLLEQFKARKIQFVTNFGVLTTGFDAPKVKNIVICRPTFSEVLYEQIVGRGLRGEKFGGTKECNIIDFSDNYERFGDQQAYFRFQNFWNNNTMSFS
;
A
#
# COMPACT_ATOMS: atom_id res chain seq x y z
N GLU A 1 21.96 33.99 1.79
CA GLU A 1 21.54 33.31 0.55
C GLU A 1 20.38 32.39 0.90
N LEU A 2 19.27 32.47 0.15
CA LEU A 2 18.15 31.55 0.29
C LEU A 2 18.41 30.33 -0.59
N PHE A 3 18.35 29.12 -0.02
CA PHE A 3 18.52 27.87 -0.76
C PHE A 3 17.14 27.36 -1.17
N PRO A 4 16.82 27.25 -2.47
CA PRO A 4 15.53 26.74 -2.91
C PRO A 4 15.39 25.26 -2.56
N ILE A 5 14.28 24.88 -1.92
CA ILE A 5 13.97 23.50 -1.55
C ILE A 5 12.88 22.98 -2.48
N CYS A 6 13.14 21.84 -3.14
CA CYS A 6 12.15 21.12 -3.93
C CYS A 6 11.75 19.82 -3.20
N GLY A 7 10.44 19.64 -2.98
CA GLY A 7 9.87 18.42 -2.43
C GLY A 7 9.22 17.55 -3.52
N LEU A 8 9.55 16.26 -3.56
CA LEU A 8 8.88 15.28 -4.42
C LEU A 8 8.09 14.30 -3.55
N THR A 9 6.81 14.16 -3.84
CA THR A 9 5.93 13.22 -3.12
C THR A 9 4.94 12.56 -4.06
N ALA A 10 4.76 11.25 -3.91
CA ALA A 10 3.69 10.51 -4.60
C ALA A 10 2.32 10.66 -3.92
N THR A 11 2.30 11.14 -2.67
CA THR A 11 1.09 11.38 -1.88
C THR A 11 1.25 12.73 -1.17
N PRO A 12 0.78 13.85 -1.77
CA PRO A 12 0.96 15.18 -1.20
C PRO A 12 0.18 15.41 0.11
N GLY A 13 -0.74 14.53 0.47
CA GLY A 13 -1.38 14.50 1.79
C GLY A 13 -1.23 13.15 2.50
N ARG A 14 -0.98 13.18 3.82
CA ARG A 14 -1.10 12.00 4.70
C ARG A 14 -2.43 11.96 5.46
N SER A 15 -2.95 13.13 5.79
CA SER A 15 -4.28 13.39 6.36
C SER A 15 -4.74 14.78 5.90
N TYR A 16 -6.05 15.03 5.90
CA TYR A 16 -6.62 16.35 5.59
C TYR A 16 -6.06 17.46 6.50
N GLU A 17 -5.67 17.12 7.73
CA GLU A 17 -5.17 18.07 8.73
C GLU A 17 -3.72 18.50 8.51
N HIS A 18 -2.86 17.63 7.98
CA HIS A 18 -1.44 17.95 7.76
C HIS A 18 -1.13 18.52 6.36
N THR A 19 -2.07 18.36 5.42
CA THR A 19 -1.90 18.84 4.04
C THR A 19 -1.78 20.36 3.95
N PRO A 20 -2.57 21.18 4.69
CA PRO A 20 -2.43 22.64 4.69
C PRO A 20 -1.05 23.13 5.13
N VAL A 21 -0.46 22.49 6.16
CA VAL A 21 0.89 22.83 6.63
C VAL A 21 1.93 22.60 5.53
N LEU A 22 1.79 21.52 4.77
CA LEU A 22 2.69 21.21 3.65
C LEU A 22 2.51 22.24 2.51
N VAL A 23 1.27 22.60 2.17
CA VAL A 23 0.96 23.63 1.17
C VAL A 23 1.58 24.97 1.56
N ASP A 24 1.41 25.39 2.82
CA ASP A 24 2.02 26.62 3.36
C ASP A 24 3.55 26.56 3.32
N THR A 25 4.15 25.41 3.68
CA THR A 25 5.61 25.20 3.66
C THR A 25 6.22 25.42 2.27
N PHE A 26 5.47 25.12 1.21
CA PHE A 26 5.88 25.30 -0.18
C PHE A 26 5.21 26.52 -0.84
N GLU A 27 4.69 27.46 -0.04
CA GLU A 27 4.09 28.72 -0.51
C GLU A 27 3.01 28.50 -1.59
N SER A 28 2.24 27.41 -1.49
CA SER A 28 1.25 26.99 -2.49
C SER A 28 1.80 26.79 -3.91
N THR A 29 3.13 26.69 -4.07
CA THR A 29 3.78 26.51 -5.36
C THR A 29 3.82 25.03 -5.71
N LEU A 30 2.94 24.62 -6.62
CA LEU A 30 2.92 23.26 -7.17
C LEU A 30 3.42 23.26 -8.62
N PHE A 31 4.54 22.60 -8.87
CA PHE A 31 5.01 22.34 -10.23
C PHE A 31 4.45 21.00 -10.71
N THR A 32 3.58 21.05 -11.73
CA THR A 32 3.13 19.86 -12.45
C THR A 32 3.93 19.71 -13.74
N PRO A 33 4.43 18.49 -14.07
CA PRO A 33 5.16 18.30 -15.31
C PRO A 33 4.21 18.45 -16.51
N THR A 34 4.66 19.15 -17.55
CA THR A 34 3.94 19.31 -18.82
C THR A 34 4.31 18.20 -19.79
N LEU A 35 3.62 17.05 -19.70
CA LEU A 35 3.88 15.85 -20.51
C LEU A 35 2.86 15.64 -21.65
N GLY A 36 2.23 16.71 -22.12
CA GLY A 36 1.24 16.71 -23.21
C GLY A 36 -0.20 16.44 -22.77
N GLU A 37 -1.14 16.49 -23.72
CA GLU A 37 -2.59 16.43 -23.46
C GLU A 37 -3.02 15.13 -22.76
N ARG A 38 -2.51 13.97 -23.19
CA ARG A 38 -2.84 12.67 -22.58
C ARG A 38 -2.48 12.60 -21.09
N PHE A 39 -1.37 13.22 -20.69
CA PHE A 39 -0.99 13.30 -19.28
C PHE A 39 -1.91 14.23 -18.49
N GLN A 40 -2.39 15.33 -19.09
CA GLN A 40 -3.31 16.25 -18.42
C GLN A 40 -4.70 15.63 -18.21
N GLU A 41 -5.15 14.79 -19.15
CA GLU A 41 -6.43 14.08 -19.06
C GLU A 41 -6.38 12.97 -17.99
N ASP A 42 -5.42 12.05 -18.10
CA ASP A 42 -5.24 10.96 -17.13
C ASP A 42 -3.74 10.62 -16.97
N PRO A 43 -3.07 11.19 -15.96
CA PRO A 43 -1.67 10.91 -15.66
C PRO A 43 -1.39 9.44 -15.37
N LEU A 44 -2.32 8.74 -14.71
CA LEU A 44 -2.12 7.35 -14.34
C LEU A 44 -2.22 6.45 -15.58
N GLU A 45 -3.17 6.70 -16.46
CA GLU A 45 -3.26 6.00 -17.74
C GLU A 45 -2.09 6.36 -18.67
N TYR A 46 -1.64 7.62 -18.69
CA TYR A 46 -0.42 8.02 -19.39
C TYR A 46 0.78 7.19 -18.93
N PHE A 47 1.07 7.15 -17.62
CA PHE A 47 2.22 6.39 -17.11
C PHE A 47 2.07 4.87 -17.29
N ARG A 48 0.83 4.34 -17.30
CA ARG A 48 0.57 2.92 -17.59
C ARG A 48 0.79 2.58 -19.06
N SER A 49 0.23 3.38 -19.97
CA SER A 49 0.39 3.20 -21.43
C SER A 49 1.84 3.35 -21.89
N GLU A 50 2.64 4.11 -21.14
CA GLU A 50 4.07 4.28 -21.35
C GLU A 50 4.94 3.25 -20.58
N ASP A 51 4.36 2.21 -19.97
CA ASP A 51 5.06 1.16 -19.21
C ASP A 51 5.91 1.65 -18.03
N TYR A 52 5.67 2.87 -17.53
CA TYR A 52 6.27 3.39 -16.30
C TYR A 52 5.56 2.84 -15.05
N LEU A 53 4.25 2.61 -15.14
CA LEU A 53 3.43 1.96 -14.13
C LEU A 53 2.88 0.62 -14.62
N ALA A 54 2.81 -0.35 -13.71
CA ALA A 54 2.13 -1.62 -13.97
C ALA A 54 0.61 -1.43 -13.96
N ARG A 55 -0.11 -2.25 -14.71
CA ARG A 55 -1.58 -2.32 -14.65
C ARG A 55 -2.02 -3.09 -13.39
N PRO A 56 -2.82 -2.52 -12.48
CA PRO A 56 -3.36 -3.27 -11.36
C PRO A 56 -4.44 -4.26 -11.82
N VAL A 57 -4.43 -5.46 -11.25
CA VAL A 57 -5.48 -6.48 -11.41
C VAL A 57 -6.05 -6.78 -10.02
N HIS A 58 -7.22 -6.22 -9.74
CA HIS A 58 -7.85 -6.34 -8.42
C HIS A 58 -8.65 -7.65 -8.30
N LYS A 59 -8.45 -8.36 -7.19
CA LYS A 59 -9.23 -9.51 -6.76
C LYS A 59 -9.67 -9.29 -5.32
N VAL A 60 -10.97 -9.14 -5.10
CA VAL A 60 -11.55 -9.04 -3.75
C VAL A 60 -11.95 -10.44 -3.28
N VAL A 61 -11.52 -10.81 -2.08
CA VAL A 61 -11.84 -12.08 -1.45
C VAL A 61 -12.67 -11.79 -0.20
N ASN A 62 -13.98 -11.97 -0.33
CA ASN A 62 -14.90 -11.76 0.79
C ASN A 62 -14.65 -12.82 1.86
N THR A 63 -14.40 -12.37 3.09
CA THR A 63 -14.13 -13.26 4.23
C THR A 63 -15.38 -13.58 5.05
N HIS A 64 -16.51 -12.97 4.70
CA HIS A 64 -17.81 -13.02 5.38
C HIS A 64 -17.74 -12.68 6.87
N ILE A 65 -16.74 -11.89 7.26
CA ILE A 65 -16.54 -11.44 8.64
C ILE A 65 -17.13 -10.04 8.77
N THR A 66 -18.17 -9.94 9.59
CA THR A 66 -18.74 -8.65 9.96
C THR A 66 -17.82 -7.96 10.94
N ILE A 67 -17.26 -6.82 10.54
CA ILE A 67 -16.58 -5.91 11.46
C ILE A 67 -17.67 -5.25 12.33
N PRO A 68 -17.64 -5.41 13.67
CA PRO A 68 -18.63 -4.77 14.54
C PRO A 68 -18.58 -3.25 14.38
N ASN A 69 -19.71 -2.66 13.95
CA ASN A 69 -19.83 -1.21 13.84
C ASN A 69 -20.18 -0.64 15.23
N ASN A 70 -19.18 -0.47 16.10
CA ASN A 70 -19.38 0.20 17.38
C ASN A 70 -19.44 1.71 17.16
N ASN A 71 -20.59 2.18 16.66
CA ASN A 71 -20.97 3.58 16.69
C ASN A 71 -21.27 4.00 18.14
N HIS A 72 -20.22 4.19 18.94
CA HIS A 72 -20.34 5.00 20.15
C HIS A 72 -19.91 6.42 19.80
N LYS A 73 -20.85 7.36 19.98
CA LYS A 73 -20.61 8.80 19.93
C LYS A 73 -19.59 9.14 21.03
N THR A 74 -18.33 9.23 20.66
CA THR A 74 -17.25 9.79 21.48
C THR A 74 -16.67 10.97 20.74
N ASP A 75 -16.24 12.02 21.46
CA ASP A 75 -15.52 13.20 20.93
C ASP A 75 -14.11 12.85 20.41
N GLU A 76 -13.91 11.63 19.90
CA GLU A 76 -12.63 11.14 19.43
C GLU A 76 -12.35 11.61 18.00
N THR A 77 -11.07 11.87 17.69
CA THR A 77 -10.66 12.20 16.32
C THR A 77 -10.84 11.01 15.39
N GLN A 78 -10.93 11.28 14.08
CA GLN A 78 -11.00 10.23 13.06
C GLN A 78 -9.80 9.26 13.17
N ASP A 79 -8.62 9.78 13.50
CA ASP A 79 -7.40 8.99 13.65
C ASP A 79 -7.46 8.09 14.91
N ASP A 80 -7.95 8.61 16.03
CA ASP A 80 -8.13 7.82 17.27
C ASP A 80 -9.16 6.69 17.08
N PHE A 81 -10.25 6.98 16.35
CA PHE A 81 -11.26 6.00 15.98
C PHE A 81 -10.65 4.87 15.14
N ILE A 82 -9.89 5.23 14.09
CA ILE A 82 -9.20 4.29 13.20
C ILE A 82 -8.24 3.41 14.00
N ASP A 83 -7.41 4.01 14.86
CA ASP A 83 -6.43 3.31 15.68
C ASP A 83 -7.09 2.34 16.68
N ARG A 84 -8.20 2.75 17.30
CA ARG A 84 -8.97 1.88 18.20
C ARG A 84 -9.62 0.72 17.44
N MET A 85 -10.29 1.02 16.33
CA MET A 85 -10.91 0.00 15.48
C MET A 85 -9.87 -1.00 14.98
N ASP A 86 -8.73 -0.52 14.49
CA ASP A 86 -7.59 -1.35 14.10
C ASP A 86 -7.21 -2.29 15.25
N ARG A 87 -7.00 -1.78 16.47
CA ARG A 87 -6.61 -2.62 17.62
C ARG A 87 -7.63 -3.71 17.98
N VAL A 88 -8.93 -3.40 17.97
CA VAL A 88 -9.99 -4.35 18.33
C VAL A 88 -10.15 -5.41 17.23
N ILE A 89 -10.31 -4.96 15.98
CA ILE A 89 -10.59 -5.83 14.84
C ILE A 89 -9.38 -6.74 14.56
N VAL A 90 -8.16 -6.21 14.66
CA VAL A 90 -6.94 -6.99 14.41
C VAL A 90 -6.87 -8.23 15.29
N ARG A 91 -7.24 -8.13 16.57
CA ARG A 91 -7.20 -9.28 17.49
C ARG A 91 -8.16 -10.39 17.07
N ASP A 92 -9.36 -10.02 16.66
CA ASP A 92 -10.39 -10.97 16.23
C ASP A 92 -10.03 -11.61 14.88
N LEU A 93 -9.52 -10.81 13.94
CA LEU A 93 -9.08 -11.29 12.63
C LEU A 93 -7.84 -12.19 12.73
N GLU A 94 -6.87 -11.87 13.59
CA GLU A 94 -5.66 -12.67 13.82
C GLU A 94 -6.01 -14.10 14.24
N ARG A 95 -7.02 -14.26 15.10
CA ARG A 95 -7.43 -15.55 15.66
C ARG A 95 -8.50 -16.28 14.85
N ASN A 96 -9.04 -15.66 13.81
CA ASN A 96 -10.09 -16.27 13.00
C ASN A 96 -9.52 -17.37 12.10
N ALA A 97 -9.70 -18.63 12.51
CA ALA A 97 -9.18 -19.79 11.79
C ALA A 97 -9.78 -19.94 10.38
N GLN A 98 -11.07 -19.61 10.19
CA GLN A 98 -11.71 -19.70 8.87
C GLN A 98 -11.10 -18.70 7.90
N ARG A 99 -10.88 -17.46 8.36
CA ARG A 99 -10.21 -16.42 7.59
C ARG A 99 -8.78 -16.79 7.22
N ASN A 100 -8.00 -17.22 8.20
CA ASN A 100 -6.60 -17.58 7.97
C ASN A 100 -6.47 -18.78 7.03
N ARG A 101 -7.44 -19.71 7.06
CA ARG A 101 -7.52 -20.80 6.08
C ARG A 101 -7.79 -20.29 4.68
N LEU A 102 -8.69 -19.32 4.51
CA LEU A 102 -8.98 -18.70 3.22
C LEU A 102 -7.78 -17.91 2.69
N ILE A 103 -7.15 -17.09 3.53
CA ILE A 103 -5.91 -16.37 3.20
C ILE A 103 -4.83 -17.34 2.75
N LEU A 104 -4.58 -18.39 3.53
CA LEU A 104 -3.55 -19.38 3.18
C LEU A 104 -3.89 -20.09 1.85
N LYS A 105 -5.14 -20.45 1.61
CA LYS A 105 -5.57 -21.09 0.35
C LYS A 105 -5.24 -20.21 -0.85
N GLU A 106 -5.57 -18.93 -0.76
CA GLU A 106 -5.29 -17.94 -1.80
C GLU A 106 -3.80 -17.68 -1.98
N LEU A 107 -3.03 -17.54 -0.90
CA LEU A 107 -1.57 -17.40 -0.97
C LEU A 107 -0.91 -18.62 -1.64
N LEU A 108 -1.41 -19.83 -1.36
CA LEU A 108 -0.92 -21.05 -1.99
C LEU A 108 -1.30 -21.16 -3.47
N SER A 109 -2.37 -20.49 -3.91
CA SER A 109 -2.79 -20.45 -5.31
C SER A 109 -1.89 -19.57 -6.19
N ILE A 110 -1.13 -18.66 -5.58
CA ILE A 110 -0.16 -17.84 -6.31
C ILE A 110 0.92 -18.76 -6.89
N PRO A 111 1.28 -18.66 -8.19
CA PRO A 111 2.32 -19.49 -8.80
C PRO A 111 3.67 -19.38 -8.10
N GLU A 112 4.49 -20.42 -8.16
CA GLU A 112 5.86 -20.36 -7.64
C GLU A 112 6.72 -19.33 -8.40
N GLY A 113 7.64 -18.68 -7.70
CA GLY A 113 8.53 -17.67 -8.26
C GLY A 113 7.92 -16.26 -8.40
N GLU A 114 6.60 -16.11 -8.25
CA GLU A 114 5.97 -14.80 -8.21
C GLU A 114 6.16 -14.12 -6.85
N LEU A 115 6.96 -13.05 -6.86
CA LEU A 115 7.29 -12.26 -5.68
C LEU A 115 6.04 -11.59 -5.12
N THR A 116 5.78 -11.84 -3.84
CA THR A 116 4.54 -11.47 -3.18
C THR A 116 4.80 -10.75 -1.86
N LEU A 117 4.21 -9.57 -1.71
CA LEU A 117 4.13 -8.87 -0.43
C LEU A 117 2.78 -9.14 0.23
N VAL A 118 2.79 -9.55 1.50
CA VAL A 118 1.58 -9.83 2.26
C VAL A 118 1.50 -8.87 3.45
N TYR A 119 0.53 -7.97 3.43
CA TYR A 119 0.29 -7.00 4.49
C TYR A 119 -0.66 -7.61 5.53
N ALA A 120 -0.08 -8.13 6.60
CA ALA A 120 -0.80 -8.81 7.67
C ALA A 120 -1.47 -7.82 8.64
N CYS A 121 -2.37 -8.32 9.49
CA CYS A 121 -3.10 -7.51 10.48
C CYS A 121 -2.26 -7.17 11.72
N SER A 122 -1.24 -7.98 12.04
CA SER A 122 -0.39 -7.82 13.22
C SER A 122 0.97 -8.47 13.00
N VAL A 123 1.92 -8.22 13.90
CA VAL A 123 3.22 -8.92 13.91
C VAL A 123 3.03 -10.43 14.00
N ARG A 124 2.19 -10.90 14.93
CA ARG A 124 1.89 -12.32 15.12
C ARG A 124 1.22 -12.94 13.90
N HIS A 125 0.32 -12.20 13.25
CA HIS A 125 -0.31 -12.67 12.02
C HIS A 125 0.71 -12.80 10.87
N ALA A 126 1.64 -11.85 10.73
CA ALA A 126 2.71 -11.95 9.73
C ALA A 126 3.58 -13.19 9.98
N GLU A 127 3.99 -13.43 11.23
CA GLU A 127 4.75 -14.61 11.64
C GLU A 127 3.99 -15.91 11.38
N LEU A 128 2.71 -15.98 11.78
CA LEU A 128 1.84 -17.13 11.54
C LEU A 128 1.76 -17.48 10.05
N LEU A 129 1.46 -16.51 9.19
CA LEU A 129 1.36 -16.75 7.75
C LEU A 129 2.69 -17.22 7.15
N SER A 130 3.82 -16.64 7.58
CA SER A 130 5.15 -17.08 7.14
C SER A 130 5.44 -18.52 7.56
N ILE A 131 5.12 -18.91 8.79
CA ILE A 131 5.28 -20.29 9.28
C ILE A 131 4.41 -21.25 8.46
N LEU A 132 3.13 -20.91 8.26
CA LEU A 132 2.20 -21.74 7.50
C LEU A 132 2.63 -21.92 6.03
N LEU A 133 3.15 -20.88 5.40
CA LEU A 133 3.68 -20.95 4.03
C LEU A 133 4.92 -21.86 3.96
N ASN A 134 5.88 -21.69 4.87
CA ASN A 134 7.08 -22.51 4.91
C ASN A 134 6.76 -23.99 5.22
N HIS A 135 5.80 -24.25 6.10
CA HIS A 135 5.29 -25.61 6.34
C HIS A 135 4.70 -26.26 5.08
N ARG A 136 4.19 -25.44 4.15
CA ARG A 136 3.69 -25.87 2.83
C ARG A 136 4.76 -25.74 1.73
N GLN A 137 6.03 -25.64 2.11
CA GLN A 137 7.19 -25.56 1.21
C GLN A 137 7.19 -24.33 0.30
N ARG A 138 6.49 -23.26 0.70
CA ARG A 138 6.50 -21.96 0.02
C ARG A 138 7.40 -21.00 0.80
N SER A 139 8.55 -20.65 0.21
CA SER A 139 9.58 -19.83 0.86
C SER A 139 9.03 -18.47 1.28
N ALA A 140 8.99 -18.24 2.59
CA ALA A 140 8.38 -17.04 3.18
C ALA A 140 9.20 -16.50 4.35
N THR A 141 9.16 -15.18 4.56
CA THR A 141 9.69 -14.55 5.79
C THR A 141 8.72 -13.51 6.33
N ALA A 142 8.72 -13.34 7.65
CA ALA A 142 8.03 -12.26 8.32
C ALA A 142 8.98 -11.08 8.60
N ILE A 143 8.51 -9.85 8.37
CA ILE A 143 9.22 -8.62 8.69
C ILE A 143 8.29 -7.67 9.44
N SER A 144 8.75 -7.14 10.57
CA SER A 144 8.00 -6.16 11.36
C SER A 144 8.91 -5.02 11.82
N THR A 145 8.34 -4.06 12.55
CA THR A 145 9.06 -2.96 13.20
C THR A 145 10.15 -3.50 14.14
N ASN A 146 9.91 -4.65 14.75
CA ASN A 146 10.84 -5.32 15.66
C ASN A 146 12.00 -6.03 14.94
N THR A 147 11.92 -6.23 13.61
CA THR A 147 13.01 -6.84 12.84
C THR A 147 14.19 -5.88 12.73
N PRO A 148 15.40 -6.22 13.23
CA PRO A 148 16.57 -5.35 13.15
C PRO A 148 16.89 -4.94 11.72
N ARG A 149 17.33 -3.68 11.53
CA ARG A 149 17.55 -3.09 10.20
C ARG A 149 18.48 -3.93 9.31
N TYR A 150 19.62 -4.38 9.84
CA TYR A 150 20.58 -5.18 9.07
C TYR A 150 19.95 -6.50 8.59
N TYR A 151 19.15 -7.14 9.45
CA TYR A 151 18.50 -8.41 9.14
C TYR A 151 17.39 -8.22 8.11
N ARG A 152 16.60 -7.14 8.25
CA ARG A 152 15.59 -6.74 7.27
C ARG A 152 16.21 -6.56 5.88
N LEU A 153 17.33 -5.84 5.77
CA LEU A 153 18.01 -5.64 4.48
C LEU A 153 18.42 -6.97 3.83
N LYS A 154 19.01 -7.88 4.61
CA LYS A 154 19.38 -9.22 4.15
C LYS A 154 18.18 -10.02 3.62
N LEU A 155 17.05 -10.03 4.35
CA LEU A 155 15.83 -10.71 3.91
C LEU A 155 15.29 -10.12 2.61
N LEU A 156 15.33 -8.79 2.48
CA LEU A 156 14.88 -8.10 1.28
C LEU A 156 15.78 -8.34 0.07
N GLU A 157 17.10 -8.48 0.27
CA GLU A 157 18.02 -8.92 -0.79
C GLU A 157 17.71 -10.35 -1.25
N GLN A 158 17.42 -11.27 -0.33
CA GLN A 158 17.00 -12.62 -0.66
C GLN A 158 15.67 -12.65 -1.42
N PHE A 159 14.72 -11.79 -1.05
CA PHE A 159 13.47 -11.60 -1.77
C PHE A 159 13.71 -11.07 -3.20
N LYS A 160 14.53 -10.03 -3.37
CA LYS A 160 14.92 -9.52 -4.71
C LYS A 160 15.61 -10.58 -5.57
N ALA A 161 16.41 -11.44 -4.94
CA ALA A 161 17.10 -12.55 -5.59
C ALA A 161 16.18 -13.79 -5.81
N ARG A 162 14.88 -13.69 -5.53
CA ARG A 162 13.89 -14.78 -5.65
C ARG A 162 14.19 -16.02 -4.80
N LYS A 163 15.01 -15.89 -3.76
CA LYS A 163 15.22 -16.95 -2.76
C LYS A 163 14.07 -17.03 -1.76
N ILE A 164 13.39 -15.90 -1.55
CA ILE A 164 12.17 -15.79 -0.77
C ILE A 164 11.06 -15.37 -1.72
N GLN A 165 9.95 -16.11 -1.71
CA GLN A 165 8.79 -15.79 -2.54
C GLN A 165 7.82 -14.84 -1.83
N PHE A 166 7.60 -15.04 -0.53
CA PHE A 166 6.63 -14.26 0.24
C PHE A 166 7.32 -13.44 1.33
N VAL A 167 7.03 -12.15 1.38
CA VAL A 167 7.38 -11.30 2.53
C VAL A 167 6.07 -10.91 3.21
N THR A 168 5.78 -11.55 4.33
CA THR A 168 4.69 -11.14 5.21
C THR A 168 5.16 -10.00 6.09
N ASN A 169 4.37 -8.93 6.22
CA ASN A 169 4.81 -7.73 6.92
C ASN A 169 3.71 -7.05 7.74
N PHE A 170 4.14 -6.32 8.77
CA PHE A 170 3.29 -5.45 9.56
C PHE A 170 4.05 -4.20 10.04
N GLY A 171 3.47 -3.02 9.83
CA GLY A 171 4.02 -1.74 10.30
C GLY A 171 5.35 -1.32 9.66
N VAL A 172 5.77 -1.98 8.58
CA VAL A 172 7.02 -1.74 7.87
C VAL A 172 6.80 -1.80 6.36
N LEU A 173 7.85 -1.51 5.58
CA LEU A 173 7.79 -1.44 4.11
C LEU A 173 6.86 -0.34 3.57
N THR A 174 6.44 0.58 4.45
CA THR A 174 5.71 1.81 4.08
C THR A 174 6.63 2.90 3.54
N THR A 175 7.93 2.90 3.86
CA THR A 175 8.93 3.84 3.33
C THR A 175 10.27 3.13 3.05
N GLY A 176 10.94 3.50 1.94
CA GLY A 176 12.33 3.11 1.65
C GLY A 176 12.58 1.66 1.19
N PHE A 177 11.53 0.86 0.97
CA PHE A 177 11.66 -0.45 0.33
C PHE A 177 11.39 -0.35 -1.18
N ASP A 178 12.36 -0.79 -1.98
CA ASP A 178 12.24 -0.88 -3.43
C ASP A 178 12.49 -2.32 -3.87
N ALA A 179 11.44 -3.05 -4.26
CA ALA A 179 11.53 -4.34 -4.94
C ALA A 179 10.69 -4.26 -6.22
N PRO A 180 11.28 -3.88 -7.36
CA PRO A 180 10.52 -3.50 -8.54
C PRO A 180 9.69 -4.67 -9.10
N LYS A 181 10.18 -5.92 -8.95
CA LYS A 181 9.59 -7.12 -9.55
C LYS A 181 8.48 -7.78 -8.72
N VAL A 182 7.88 -7.05 -7.78
CA VAL A 182 6.73 -7.56 -7.02
C VAL A 182 5.55 -7.73 -7.98
N LYS A 183 5.01 -8.95 -8.06
CA LYS A 183 3.89 -9.30 -8.93
C LYS A 183 2.56 -9.31 -8.19
N ASN A 184 2.60 -9.58 -6.89
CA ASN A 184 1.40 -9.71 -6.05
C ASN A 184 1.51 -8.84 -4.79
N ILE A 185 0.48 -8.04 -4.53
CA ILE A 185 0.24 -7.36 -3.26
C ILE A 185 -0.99 -8.00 -2.63
N VAL A 186 -0.83 -8.54 -1.43
CA VAL A 186 -1.90 -9.21 -0.69
C VAL A 186 -2.21 -8.42 0.56
N ILE A 187 -3.43 -7.91 0.68
CA ILE A 187 -3.87 -7.07 1.78
C ILE A 187 -4.77 -7.91 2.68
N CYS A 188 -4.18 -8.38 3.78
CA CYS A 188 -4.90 -9.14 4.80
C CYS A 188 -5.41 -8.25 5.93
N ARG A 189 -4.90 -7.03 6.09
CA ARG A 189 -5.35 -6.10 7.13
C ARG A 189 -6.58 -5.29 6.68
N PRO A 190 -7.54 -5.02 7.58
CA PRO A 190 -8.47 -3.92 7.34
C PRO A 190 -7.64 -2.64 7.22
N THR A 191 -7.89 -1.88 6.16
CA THR A 191 -7.19 -0.62 5.88
C THR A 191 -8.25 0.46 5.83
N PHE A 192 -8.35 1.29 6.87
CA PHE A 192 -9.35 2.34 6.92
C PHE A 192 -8.85 3.68 6.36
N SER A 193 -7.54 3.80 6.15
CA SER A 193 -6.89 4.96 5.53
C SER A 193 -6.65 4.69 4.06
N GLU A 194 -7.26 5.50 3.20
CA GLU A 194 -7.07 5.45 1.75
C GLU A 194 -5.62 5.73 1.35
N VAL A 195 -4.98 6.72 1.99
CA VAL A 195 -3.57 7.03 1.74
C VAL A 195 -2.68 5.82 2.04
N LEU A 196 -2.96 5.09 3.13
CA LEU A 196 -2.22 3.87 3.44
C LEU A 196 -2.46 2.78 2.39
N TYR A 197 -3.70 2.62 1.92
CA TYR A 197 -4.04 1.67 0.86
C TYR A 197 -3.26 1.97 -0.43
N GLU A 198 -3.25 3.23 -0.86
CA GLU A 198 -2.51 3.68 -2.04
C GLU A 198 -1.00 3.51 -1.88
N GLN A 199 -0.46 3.81 -0.68
CA GLN A 199 0.94 3.55 -0.38
C GLN A 199 1.29 2.07 -0.45
N ILE A 200 0.41 1.18 0.00
CA ILE A 200 0.58 -0.27 -0.08
C ILE A 200 0.59 -0.72 -1.54
N VAL A 201 -0.46 -0.37 -2.30
CA VAL A 201 -0.60 -0.82 -3.68
C VAL A 201 0.50 -0.22 -4.57
N GLY A 202 0.84 1.05 -4.39
CA GLY A 202 1.89 1.73 -5.15
C GLY A 202 3.26 1.06 -5.05
N ARG A 203 3.52 0.21 -4.05
CA ARG A 203 4.76 -0.60 -3.97
C ARG A 203 4.83 -1.70 -5.02
N GLY A 204 3.69 -2.15 -5.54
CA GLY A 204 3.61 -3.16 -6.59
C GLY A 204 3.47 -2.59 -8.01
N LEU A 205 3.10 -1.31 -8.15
CA LEU A 205 2.75 -0.72 -9.45
C LEU A 205 3.93 -0.23 -10.29
N ARG A 206 5.14 -0.70 -10.03
CA ARG A 206 6.29 -0.31 -10.86
C ARG A 206 6.24 -1.04 -12.20
N GLY A 207 6.25 -0.29 -13.30
CA GLY A 207 6.22 -0.82 -14.66
C GLY A 207 7.58 -1.34 -15.16
N GLU A 208 7.58 -1.90 -16.37
CA GLU A 208 8.75 -2.58 -16.96
C GLU A 208 9.91 -1.61 -17.22
N LYS A 209 9.64 -0.35 -17.57
CA LYS A 209 10.69 0.68 -17.76
C LYS A 209 11.51 0.94 -16.49
N PHE A 210 10.96 0.64 -15.31
CA PHE A 210 11.67 0.74 -14.03
C PHE A 210 12.07 -0.64 -13.47
N GLY A 211 12.12 -1.66 -14.33
CA GLY A 211 12.52 -3.02 -13.96
C GLY A 211 11.47 -3.78 -13.17
N GLY A 212 10.21 -3.32 -13.19
CA GLY A 212 9.10 -3.95 -12.51
C GLY A 212 8.35 -4.94 -13.38
N THR A 213 7.02 -4.92 -13.34
CA THR A 213 6.18 -5.88 -14.06
C THR A 213 5.10 -5.16 -14.88
N LYS A 214 4.63 -5.79 -15.95
CA LYS A 214 3.54 -5.24 -16.77
C LYS A 214 2.22 -5.12 -16.00
N GLU A 215 1.93 -6.09 -15.14
CA GLU A 215 0.70 -6.12 -14.34
C GLU A 215 1.02 -6.51 -12.91
N CYS A 216 0.30 -5.95 -11.95
CA CYS A 216 0.43 -6.28 -10.53
C CYS A 216 -0.93 -6.75 -9.98
N ASN A 217 -0.99 -7.94 -9.39
CA ASN A 217 -2.20 -8.46 -8.79
C ASN A 217 -2.39 -7.88 -7.38
N ILE A 218 -3.57 -7.33 -7.11
CA ILE A 218 -3.95 -6.79 -5.80
C ILE A 218 -5.04 -7.71 -5.23
N ILE A 219 -4.67 -8.53 -4.24
CA ILE A 219 -5.59 -9.46 -3.58
C ILE A 219 -6.01 -8.88 -2.24
N ASP A 220 -7.27 -8.49 -2.10
CA ASP A 220 -7.79 -7.82 -0.90
C ASP A 220 -8.76 -8.73 -0.13
N PHE A 221 -8.42 -9.08 1.10
CA PHE A 221 -9.26 -9.88 2.02
C PHE A 221 -10.14 -9.04 2.93
N SER A 222 -10.09 -7.74 2.75
CA SER A 222 -11.02 -6.81 3.34
C SER A 222 -11.96 -6.35 2.23
N ASP A 223 -13.25 -6.22 2.54
CA ASP A 223 -14.25 -5.70 1.60
C ASP A 223 -14.06 -4.17 1.36
N ASN A 224 -12.82 -3.70 1.38
CA ASN A 224 -12.41 -2.30 1.26
C ASN A 224 -12.55 -1.76 -0.17
N TYR A 225 -12.63 -2.63 -1.19
CA TYR A 225 -12.78 -2.18 -2.58
C TYR A 225 -14.06 -1.35 -2.76
N GLU A 226 -15.16 -1.76 -2.13
CA GLU A 226 -16.41 -0.96 -2.13
C GLU A 226 -16.26 0.38 -1.40
N ARG A 227 -15.29 0.51 -0.47
CA ARG A 227 -15.05 1.73 0.31
C ARG A 227 -14.13 2.75 -0.38
N PHE A 228 -13.14 2.31 -1.15
CA PHE A 228 -12.11 3.21 -1.70
C PHE A 228 -12.20 3.43 -3.22
N GLY A 229 -12.91 2.57 -3.96
CA GLY A 229 -13.07 2.72 -5.41
C GLY A 229 -11.75 2.71 -6.18
N ASP A 230 -11.73 3.34 -7.35
CA ASP A 230 -10.51 3.49 -8.16
C ASP A 230 -9.50 4.43 -7.50
N GLN A 231 -8.20 4.12 -7.69
CA GLN A 231 -7.06 4.87 -7.15
C GLN A 231 -6.98 6.28 -7.71
N GLN A 232 -7.73 7.21 -7.12
CA GLN A 232 -7.81 8.60 -7.57
C GLN A 232 -6.95 9.56 -6.72
N ALA A 233 -5.93 9.05 -6.01
CA ALA A 233 -4.96 9.82 -5.21
C ALA A 233 -4.54 11.14 -5.86
N TYR A 234 -4.21 11.08 -7.16
CA TYR A 234 -3.69 12.21 -7.91
C TYR A 234 -4.71 13.35 -8.02
N PHE A 235 -5.99 13.04 -8.20
CA PHE A 235 -7.05 14.02 -8.39
C PHE A 235 -7.59 14.57 -7.06
N ARG A 236 -7.56 13.78 -5.98
CA ARG A 236 -8.18 14.15 -4.68
C ARG A 236 -7.50 15.32 -3.98
N PHE A 237 -6.17 15.43 -4.09
CA PHE A 237 -5.42 16.50 -3.44
C PHE A 237 -5.24 17.76 -4.28
N GLN A 238 -5.56 17.75 -5.59
CA GLN A 238 -5.44 18.94 -6.45
C GLN A 238 -6.19 20.15 -5.89
N ASN A 239 -7.36 19.92 -5.28
CA ASN A 239 -8.17 20.98 -4.70
C ASN A 239 -7.47 21.77 -3.58
N PHE A 240 -6.50 21.19 -2.87
CA PHE A 240 -5.71 21.90 -1.85
C PHE A 240 -4.71 22.89 -2.45
N TRP A 241 -4.32 22.69 -3.71
CA TRP A 241 -3.30 23.50 -4.41
C TRP A 241 -3.91 24.52 -5.37
N ASN A 242 -5.23 24.48 -5.61
CA ASN A 242 -5.94 25.34 -6.56
C ASN A 242 -6.14 26.79 -6.12
N ASN A 243 -5.51 27.25 -5.03
CA ASN A 243 -5.59 28.65 -4.60
C ASN A 243 -4.53 29.58 -5.19
N ASN A 244 -3.57 29.08 -5.99
CA ASN A 244 -2.64 29.93 -6.76
C ASN A 244 -1.81 29.14 -7.80
N THR A 245 -2.43 28.36 -8.68
CA THR A 245 -1.73 27.78 -9.84
C THR A 245 -1.32 28.89 -10.81
N MET A 246 -0.10 29.42 -10.65
CA MET A 246 0.57 30.19 -11.69
C MET A 246 1.17 29.20 -12.70
N SER A 247 0.53 29.11 -13.86
CA SER A 247 1.11 28.49 -15.06
C SER A 247 2.25 29.39 -15.56
N PHE A 248 3.49 28.89 -15.51
CA PHE A 248 4.60 29.47 -16.27
C PHE A 248 4.84 28.66 -17.53
N SER A 249 5.10 29.38 -18.63
CA SER A 249 5.29 28.88 -19.99
C SER A 249 6.72 28.42 -20.25
#